data_AF-A0A3E5E604-F1
#
_entry.id   AF-A0A3E5E604-F1
#
_cell.length_a   1.000
_cell.length_b   1.000
_cell.length_c   1.000
_cell.angle_alpha   90.00
_cell.angle_beta   90.00
_cell.angle_gamma   90.00
#
_symmetry.space_group_name_H-M   'P 1'
#
loop_
_entity.id
_entity.type
_entity.pdbx_description
1 polymer ?
#
loop_
_entity_poly.entity_id
_entity_poly.type
_entity_poly.pdbx_seq_one_letter_code
_entity_poly.pdbx_strand_id
1 'polypeptide(L)'
;MKKEELIKLIQKYEPLLANAVSHMVEYIQDNYSAAYPSKVQTEAVNDYLRSVYADGDGSMSERNCEHRRIASQKITIAAIPVLDNYQLDKLQNVLDHIAYDKEYYMPERGYGMHR
;
A
#
# COMPACT_ATOMS: atom_id res chain seq x y z
N MET A 1 -17.57 -2.84 10.81
CA MET A 1 -17.89 -3.27 9.42
C MET A 1 -16.98 -4.46 9.08
N LYS A 2 -17.36 -5.40 8.22
CA LYS A 2 -16.43 -6.46 7.78
C LYS A 2 -15.60 -6.00 6.57
N LYS A 3 -14.37 -6.53 6.43
CA LYS A 3 -13.47 -6.24 5.30
C LYS A 3 -14.17 -6.48 3.97
N GLU A 4 -14.82 -7.62 3.80
CA GLU A 4 -15.43 -8.02 2.52
C GLU A 4 -16.56 -7.08 2.10
N GLU A 5 -17.31 -6.54 3.06
CA GLU A 5 -18.35 -5.54 2.80
C GLU A 5 -17.75 -4.22 2.35
N LEU A 6 -16.67 -3.79 3.01
CA LEU A 6 -15.93 -2.57 2.66
C LEU A 6 -15.37 -2.65 1.24
N ILE A 7 -14.69 -3.74 0.92
CA ILE A 7 -14.09 -3.93 -0.41
C ILE A 7 -15.15 -3.91 -1.50
N LYS A 8 -16.30 -4.57 -1.30
CA LYS A 8 -17.41 -4.54 -2.27
C LYS A 8 -17.95 -3.14 -2.52
N LEU A 9 -18.05 -2.30 -1.48
CA LEU A 9 -18.52 -0.92 -1.63
C LEU A 9 -17.52 -0.07 -2.43
N ILE A 10 -16.23 -0.16 -2.12
CA ILE A 10 -15.19 0.60 -2.81
C ILE A 10 -15.07 0.12 -4.27
N GLN A 11 -15.08 -1.20 -4.48
CA GLN A 11 -14.87 -1.83 -5.80
C GLN A 11 -15.88 -1.37 -6.84
N LYS A 12 -17.09 -0.99 -6.43
CA LYS A 12 -18.13 -0.45 -7.31
C LYS A 12 -17.72 0.84 -8.03
N TYR A 13 -16.85 1.64 -7.41
CA TYR A 13 -16.47 2.97 -7.92
C TYR A 13 -14.97 3.06 -8.23
N GLU A 14 -14.12 2.49 -7.37
CA GLU A 14 -12.67 2.57 -7.47
C GLU A 14 -12.06 1.16 -7.31
N PRO A 15 -12.08 0.32 -8.36
CA PRO A 15 -11.63 -1.08 -8.28
C PRO A 15 -10.15 -1.22 -7.88
N LEU A 16 -9.29 -0.32 -8.34
CA LEU A 16 -7.86 -0.34 -7.98
C LEU A 16 -7.63 0.10 -6.52
N LEU A 17 -8.41 1.07 -6.03
CA LEU A 17 -8.39 1.45 -4.62
C LEU A 17 -8.86 0.27 -3.76
N ALA A 18 -9.94 -0.40 -4.15
CA ALA A 18 -10.45 -1.57 -3.45
C ALA A 18 -9.41 -2.70 -3.39
N ASN A 19 -8.69 -2.94 -4.49
CA ASN A 19 -7.63 -3.93 -4.53
C ASN A 19 -6.48 -3.60 -3.57
N ALA A 20 -5.99 -2.36 -3.60
CA ALA A 20 -4.95 -1.87 -2.69
C ALA A 20 -5.40 -1.96 -1.22
N VAL A 21 -6.61 -1.50 -0.90
CA VAL A 21 -7.17 -1.55 0.46
C VAL A 21 -7.30 -3.00 0.94
N SER A 22 -7.80 -3.91 0.10
CA SER A 22 -7.94 -5.33 0.47
C SER A 22 -6.61 -5.96 0.85
N HIS A 23 -5.59 -5.78 0.00
CA HIS A 23 -4.25 -6.32 0.21
C HIS A 23 -3.56 -5.74 1.43
N MET A 24 -3.68 -4.43 1.64
CA MET A 24 -3.03 -3.76 2.76
C MET A 24 -3.73 -4.01 4.09
N VAL A 25 -5.06 -4.10 4.12
CA VAL A 25 -5.79 -4.51 5.33
C VAL A 25 -5.40 -5.93 5.73
N GLU A 26 -5.31 -6.85 4.77
CA GLU A 26 -4.87 -8.22 5.02
C GLU A 26 -3.44 -8.30 5.56
N TYR A 27 -2.51 -7.54 4.97
CA TYR A 27 -1.14 -7.42 5.46
C TYR A 27 -1.08 -6.91 6.92
N ILE A 28 -1.85 -5.88 7.24
CA ILE A 28 -1.79 -5.22 8.55
C ILE A 28 -2.44 -6.06 9.64
N GLN A 29 -3.53 -6.77 9.32
CA GLN A 29 -4.23 -7.64 10.26
C GLN A 29 -3.55 -9.01 10.46
N ASP A 30 -2.62 -9.40 9.59
CA ASP A 30 -1.84 -10.61 9.79
C ASP A 30 -0.97 -10.47 11.05
N ASN A 31 -1.32 -11.23 12.10
CA ASN A 31 -0.66 -11.25 13.40
C ASN A 31 0.80 -11.75 13.33
N TYR A 32 1.21 -12.37 12.23
CA TYR A 32 2.60 -12.74 11.92
C TYR A 32 3.26 -11.76 10.95
N SER A 33 2.82 -10.50 10.94
CA SER A 33 3.22 -9.51 9.94
C SER A 33 4.73 -9.51 9.72
N ALA A 34 5.14 -9.94 8.52
CA ALA A 34 6.48 -9.74 8.03
C ALA A 34 6.83 -8.24 8.13
N ALA A 35 8.11 -7.94 8.40
CA ALA A 35 8.58 -6.56 8.49
C ALA A 35 8.33 -5.75 7.19
N TYR A 36 8.11 -6.44 6.07
CA TYR A 36 7.80 -5.87 4.77
C TYR A 36 6.52 -6.49 4.21
N PRO A 37 5.76 -5.74 3.39
CA PRO A 37 4.72 -6.33 2.56
C PRO A 37 5.32 -7.27 1.51
N SER A 38 4.48 -8.13 0.94
CA SER A 38 4.81 -8.94 -0.23
C SER A 38 4.85 -8.09 -1.51
N LYS A 39 5.52 -8.60 -2.55
CA LYS A 39 5.55 -7.96 -3.87
C LYS A 39 4.16 -7.66 -4.42
N VAL A 40 3.22 -8.61 -4.30
CA VAL A 40 1.83 -8.45 -4.77
C VAL A 40 1.11 -7.32 -4.02
N GLN A 41 1.33 -7.18 -2.71
CA GLN A 41 0.75 -6.09 -1.92
C GLN A 41 1.32 -4.73 -2.35
N THR A 42 2.64 -4.66 -2.53
CA THR A 42 3.32 -3.43 -3.00
C THR A 42 2.89 -3.05 -4.42
N GLU A 43 2.77 -4.02 -5.34
CA GLU A 43 2.29 -3.81 -6.69
C GLU A 43 0.83 -3.30 -6.73
N ALA A 44 -0.05 -3.84 -5.88
CA ALA A 44 -1.43 -3.36 -5.78
C ALA A 44 -1.50 -1.87 -5.38
N VAL A 45 -0.64 -1.43 -4.45
CA VAL A 45 -0.51 -0.01 -4.07
C VAL A 45 0.05 0.80 -5.24
N ASN A 46 1.10 0.33 -5.90
CA ASN A 46 1.69 1.01 -7.05
C ASN A 46 0.70 1.19 -8.21
N ASP A 47 -0.11 0.17 -8.51
CA ASP A 47 -1.13 0.22 -9.54
C ASP A 47 -2.19 1.29 -9.24
N TYR A 48 -2.62 1.36 -7.98
CA TYR A 48 -3.52 2.43 -7.54
C TYR A 48 -2.88 3.81 -7.71
N LEU A 49 -1.67 4.03 -7.19
CA LEU A 49 -0.97 5.32 -7.25
C LEU A 49 -0.74 5.78 -8.70
N ARG A 50 -0.37 4.86 -9.58
CA ARG A 50 -0.22 5.12 -11.01
C ARG A 50 -1.55 5.52 -11.66
N SER A 51 -2.65 4.87 -11.29
CA SER A 51 -3.99 5.16 -11.86
C SER A 51 -4.50 6.56 -11.53
N VAL A 52 -4.05 7.13 -10.41
CA VAL A 52 -4.39 8.50 -9.98
C VAL A 52 -3.31 9.51 -10.38
N TYR A 53 -2.42 9.13 -11.29
CA TYR A 53 -1.33 9.97 -11.82
C TYR A 53 -0.36 10.51 -10.76
N ALA A 54 -0.19 9.79 -9.64
CA ALA A 54 0.71 10.22 -8.57
C ALA A 54 2.19 10.19 -9.00
N ASP A 55 2.52 9.38 -10.00
CA ASP A 55 3.89 9.20 -10.52
C ASP A 55 4.37 10.36 -11.41
N GLY A 56 3.48 11.25 -11.86
CA GLY A 56 3.85 12.35 -12.75
C GLY A 56 4.55 11.88 -14.03
N ASP A 57 5.83 12.20 -14.17
CA ASP A 57 6.70 11.79 -15.28
C ASP A 57 7.26 10.35 -15.13
N GLY A 58 6.88 9.63 -14.08
CA GLY A 58 7.32 8.27 -13.80
C GLY A 58 8.58 8.19 -12.93
N SER A 59 9.31 9.29 -12.75
CA SER A 59 10.51 9.33 -11.92
C SER A 59 10.20 9.28 -10.42
N MET A 60 11.13 8.76 -9.62
CA MET A 60 11.06 8.84 -8.16
C MET A 60 11.73 10.13 -7.65
N SER A 61 11.37 11.27 -8.26
CA SER A 61 11.76 12.58 -7.75
C SER A 61 11.07 12.85 -6.41
N GLU A 62 11.68 13.66 -5.54
CA GLU A 62 11.09 14.03 -4.24
C GLU A 62 9.65 14.53 -4.39
N ARG A 63 9.39 15.36 -5.40
CA ARG A 63 8.04 15.87 -5.71
C ARG A 63 7.05 14.74 -6.02
N ASN A 64 7.44 13.78 -6.85
CA ASN A 64 6.57 12.66 -7.18
C ASN A 64 6.39 11.71 -5.98
N CYS A 65 7.42 11.52 -5.16
CA CYS A 65 7.30 10.75 -3.92
C CYS A 65 6.31 11.39 -2.94
N GLU A 66 6.32 12.72 -2.76
CA GLU A 66 5.31 13.41 -1.95
C GLU A 66 3.91 13.30 -2.56
N HIS A 67 3.77 13.40 -3.88
CA HIS A 67 2.48 13.18 -4.54
C HIS A 67 1.97 11.74 -4.30
N ARG A 68 2.85 10.74 -4.40
CA ARG A 68 2.55 9.34 -4.08
C ARG A 68 2.15 9.17 -2.62
N ARG A 69 2.84 9.83 -1.69
CA ARG A 69 2.53 9.80 -0.25
C ARG A 69 1.16 10.40 0.06
N ILE A 70 0.83 11.54 -0.54
CA ILE A 70 -0.49 12.16 -0.38
C ILE A 70 -1.58 11.28 -1.00
N ALA A 71 -1.34 10.72 -2.19
CA ALA A 71 -2.30 9.84 -2.85
C ALA A 71 -2.53 8.54 -2.06
N SER A 72 -1.49 7.97 -1.42
CA SER A 72 -1.61 6.75 -0.61
C SER A 72 -2.49 6.95 0.64
N GLN A 73 -2.64 8.19 1.13
CA GLN A 73 -3.54 8.48 2.25
C GLN A 73 -5.00 8.08 1.97
N LYS A 74 -5.44 8.05 0.69
CA LYS A 74 -6.76 7.54 0.34
C LYS A 74 -6.94 6.06 0.72
N ILE A 75 -5.88 5.25 0.67
CA ILE A 75 -5.89 3.86 1.13
C ILE A 75 -6.11 3.82 2.65
N THR A 76 -5.37 4.63 3.41
CA THR A 76 -5.53 4.74 4.87
C THR A 76 -6.95 5.16 5.24
N ILE A 77 -7.48 6.21 4.60
CA ILE A 77 -8.84 6.72 4.86
C ILE A 77 -9.89 5.64 4.59
N ALA A 78 -9.74 4.93 3.46
CA ALA A 78 -10.66 3.87 3.10
C ALA A 78 -10.61 2.67 4.06
N ALA A 79 -9.48 2.44 4.74
CA ALA A 79 -9.29 1.35 5.69
C ALA A 79 -9.78 1.65 7.13
N ILE A 80 -10.08 2.91 7.47
CA ILE A 80 -10.59 3.33 8.80
C ILE A 80 -11.74 2.44 9.33
N PRO A 81 -12.73 2.01 8.53
CA PRO A 81 -13.86 1.23 9.05
C PRO A 81 -13.51 -0.18 9.57
N VAL A 82 -12.30 -0.67 9.29
CA VAL A 82 -11.88 -2.06 9.55
C VAL A 82 -10.54 -2.20 10.28
N LEU A 83 -9.79 -1.10 10.47
CA LEU A 83 -8.53 -1.09 11.20
C LEU A 83 -8.63 -0.23 12.48
N ASP A 84 -7.95 -0.65 13.54
CA ASP A 84 -7.78 0.18 14.74
C ASP A 84 -6.67 1.24 14.57
N ASN A 85 -6.52 2.15 15.54
CA ASN A 85 -5.55 3.25 15.45
C ASN A 85 -4.10 2.78 15.28
N TYR A 86 -3.70 1.72 15.99
CA TYR A 86 -2.34 1.19 15.88
C TYR A 86 -2.10 0.56 14.51
N GLN A 87 -3.10 -0.15 13.99
CA GLN A 87 -3.08 -0.70 12.64
C GLN A 87 -3.03 0.39 11.56
N LEU A 88 -3.76 1.49 11.75
CA LEU A 88 -3.75 2.64 10.84
C LEU A 88 -2.40 3.37 10.84
N ASP A 89 -1.75 3.52 11.99
CA ASP A 89 -0.40 4.09 12.09
C ASP A 89 0.62 3.21 11.35
N LYS A 90 0.53 1.89 11.54
CA LYS A 90 1.38 0.93 10.83
C LYS A 90 1.13 0.95 9.33
N LEU A 91 -0.13 1.02 8.90
CA LEU A 91 -0.52 1.14 7.49
C LEU A 91 0.11 2.39 6.85
N GLN A 92 -0.01 3.54 7.51
CA GLN A 92 0.59 4.79 7.03
C GLN A 92 2.10 4.68 6.87
N ASN A 93 2.82 4.14 7.85
CA ASN A 93 4.27 3.98 7.76
C ASN A 93 4.70 3.13 6.55
N VAL A 94 3.97 2.05 6.28
CA VAL A 94 4.28 1.16 5.15
C VAL A 94 3.95 1.84 3.81
N LEU A 95 2.83 2.54 3.73
CA LEU A 95 2.45 3.30 2.54
C LEU A 95 3.41 4.45 2.25
N ASP A 96 3.92 5.11 3.29
CA ASP A 96 4.98 6.12 3.18
C ASP A 96 6.22 5.48 2.55
N HIS A 97 6.68 4.33 3.04
CA HIS A 97 7.82 3.65 2.42
C HIS A 97 7.58 3.26 0.96
N ILE A 98 6.40 2.73 0.60
CA ILE A 98 6.05 2.42 -0.80
C ILE A 98 6.01 3.70 -1.66
N ALA A 99 5.64 4.84 -1.09
CA ALA A 99 5.61 6.10 -1.82
C ALA A 99 7.01 6.55 -2.26
N TYR A 100 8.06 6.31 -1.45
CA TYR A 100 9.46 6.64 -1.78
C TYR A 100 10.23 5.48 -2.42
N ASP A 101 9.72 4.26 -2.36
CA ASP A 101 10.33 3.07 -2.96
C ASP A 101 9.27 2.14 -3.56
N LYS A 102 9.18 2.12 -4.90
CA LYS A 102 8.23 1.25 -5.63
C LYS A 102 8.52 -0.24 -5.39
N GLU A 103 9.72 -0.58 -4.93
CA GLU A 103 10.16 -1.94 -4.64
C GLU A 103 10.26 -2.23 -3.14
N TYR A 104 9.53 -1.47 -2.32
CA TYR A 104 9.42 -1.74 -0.89
C TYR A 104 8.62 -3.02 -0.62
N TYR A 105 9.26 -4.17 -0.79
CA TYR A 105 8.78 -5.50 -0.47
C TYR A 105 9.95 -6.38 -0.01
N MET A 106 9.66 -7.50 0.65
CA MET A 106 10.71 -8.41 1.10
C MET A 106 11.56 -8.87 -0.10
N PRO A 107 12.90 -8.63 -0.11
CA PRO A 107 13.74 -9.08 -1.19
C PRO A 107 13.67 -10.60 -1.28
N GLU A 108 13.54 -11.13 -2.50
CA GLU A 108 13.68 -12.56 -2.74
C GLU A 108 15.00 -12.99 -2.08
N ARG A 109 15.00 -14.08 -1.32
CA ARG A 109 16.19 -14.59 -0.61
C ARG A 109 17.26 -15.04 -1.62
N GLY A 110 17.89 -14.09 -2.29
CA GLY A 110 19.15 -14.23 -2.98
C GLY A 110 20.23 -14.17 -1.91
N TYR A 111 20.62 -15.35 -1.42
CA TYR A 111 21.91 -15.51 -0.78
C TYR A 111 22.99 -15.09 -1.78
N GLY A 112 23.46 -13.85 -1.68
CA GLY A 112 24.69 -13.38 -2.31
C GLY A 112 25.57 -12.80 -1.21
N MET A 113 26.33 -13.66 -0.52
CA MET A 113 27.45 -13.19 0.29
C MET A 113 28.45 -12.51 -0.65
N HIS A 114 28.46 -11.17 -0.68
CA HIS A 114 29.61 -10.44 -1.20
C HIS A 114 30.61 -10.28 -0.06
N ARG A 115 31.61 -11.15 -0.11
CA ARG A 115 32.85 -11.10 0.65
C ARG A 115 33.78 -10.06 0.06
#